data_AF-A0A562I8Q5-F1
#
_entry.id   AF-A0A562I8Q5-F1
#
_cell.length_a   1.000
_cell.length_b   1.000
_cell.length_c   1.000
_cell.angle_alpha   90.00
_cell.angle_beta   90.00
_cell.angle_gamma   90.00
#
_symmetry.space_group_name_H-M   'P 1'
#
loop_
_entity.id
_entity.type
_entity.pdbx_description
1 polymer ?
#
loop_
_entity_poly.entity_id
_entity_poly.type
_entity_poly.pdbx_seq_one_letter_code
_entity_poly.pdbx_strand_id
1 'polypeptide(L)'
;MQPMAERLGVDHQQLQQFITSSTWDYTAVRANVARWAVDAIDPAAYFIDDSGFPKDGTASPCVARQYSGTLGKTCNGPVDSIAVRVTPHSASQDPIANRSA
;
A
#
# COMPACT_ATOMS: atom_id res chain seq x y z
N MET A 1 15.67 -6.27 7.90
CA MET A 1 16.11 -6.90 6.64
C MET A 1 16.64 -8.31 6.86
N GLN A 2 17.37 -8.59 7.95
CA GLN A 2 17.85 -9.96 8.29
C GLN A 2 16.79 -11.07 8.18
N PRO A 3 15.57 -10.94 8.75
CA PRO A 3 14.59 -12.03 8.69
C PRO A 3 14.05 -12.29 7.27
N MET A 4 14.09 -11.28 6.39
CA MET A 4 13.70 -11.42 4.99
C MET A 4 14.82 -12.07 4.18
N ALA A 5 16.07 -11.68 4.44
CA ALA A 5 17.25 -12.26 3.80
C ALA A 5 17.37 -13.76 4.08
N GLU A 6 17.17 -14.17 5.35
CA GLU A 6 17.16 -15.58 5.77
C GLU A 6 16.06 -16.37 5.06
N ARG A 7 14.83 -15.84 5.01
CA ARG A 7 13.69 -16.52 4.36
C ARG A 7 13.86 -16.65 2.84
N LEU A 8 14.60 -15.73 2.22
CA LEU A 8 14.93 -15.75 0.80
C LEU A 8 16.22 -16.53 0.49
N GLY A 9 16.98 -16.94 1.51
CA GLY A 9 18.28 -17.61 1.34
C GLY A 9 19.35 -16.72 0.69
N VAL A 10 19.25 -15.39 0.86
CA VAL A 10 20.17 -14.40 0.27
C VAL A 10 20.99 -13.69 1.34
N ASP A 11 22.12 -13.10 0.95
CA ASP A 11 22.91 -12.28 1.84
C ASP A 11 22.17 -10.99 2.24
N HIS A 12 22.25 -10.63 3.52
CA HIS A 12 21.51 -9.50 4.06
C HIS A 12 22.02 -8.15 3.56
N GLN A 13 23.33 -7.98 3.36
CA GLN A 13 23.91 -6.73 2.87
C GLN A 13 23.59 -6.55 1.40
N GLN A 14 23.65 -7.63 0.61
CA GLN A 14 23.21 -7.60 -0.78
C GLN A 14 21.73 -7.25 -0.88
N LEU A 15 20.87 -7.85 -0.07
CA LEU A 15 19.45 -7.50 -0.03
C LEU A 15 19.23 -6.05 0.39
N GLN A 16 19.99 -5.54 1.36
CA GLN A 16 19.92 -4.14 1.78
C GLN A 16 20.29 -3.21 0.63
N GLN A 17 21.47 -3.37 0.04
CA GLN A 17 21.95 -2.55 -1.09
C GLN A 17 20.99 -2.64 -2.28
N PHE A 18 20.47 -3.84 -2.56
CA PHE A 18 19.49 -4.06 -3.61
C PHE A 18 18.24 -3.19 -3.40
N ILE A 19 17.69 -3.11 -2.19
CA ILE A 19 16.49 -2.32 -1.90
C ILE A 19 16.80 -0.81 -1.79
N THR A 20 17.91 -0.42 -1.15
CA THR A 20 18.15 0.98 -0.79
C THR A 20 18.92 1.78 -1.85
N SER A 21 19.79 1.12 -2.61
CA SER A 21 20.82 1.78 -3.42
C SER A 21 20.70 1.48 -4.91
N SER A 22 19.88 0.50 -5.31
CA SER A 22 19.67 0.19 -6.72
C SER A 22 18.92 1.32 -7.44
N THR A 23 19.31 1.59 -8.68
CA THR A 23 18.72 2.66 -9.51
C THR A 23 17.46 2.21 -10.23
N TRP A 24 16.53 1.56 -9.54
CA TRP A 24 15.31 1.07 -10.17
C TRP A 24 14.45 2.22 -10.70
N ASP A 25 13.86 2.03 -11.88
CA ASP A 25 12.72 2.82 -12.28
C ASP A 25 11.52 2.42 -11.41
N TYR A 26 11.25 3.23 -10.38
CA TYR A 26 10.15 3.00 -9.45
C TYR A 26 8.79 2.94 -10.17
N THR A 27 8.65 3.61 -11.32
CA THR A 27 7.40 3.66 -12.07
C THR A 27 7.15 2.32 -12.73
N ALA A 28 8.18 1.75 -13.35
CA ALA A 28 8.15 0.41 -13.92
C ALA A 28 7.92 -0.66 -12.85
N VAL A 29 8.59 -0.56 -11.69
CA VAL A 29 8.37 -1.49 -10.57
C VAL A 29 6.94 -1.43 -10.07
N ARG A 30 6.39 -0.23 -9.84
CA ARG A 30 4.98 -0.07 -9.41
C ARG A 30 3.99 -0.59 -10.44
N ALA A 31 4.25 -0.38 -11.74
CA ALA A 31 3.40 -0.90 -12.80
C ALA A 31 3.41 -2.43 -12.85
N ASN A 32 4.56 -3.08 -12.62
CA ASN A 32 4.64 -4.54 -12.50
C ASN A 32 3.81 -5.07 -11.32
N VAL A 33 3.99 -4.47 -10.13
CA VAL A 33 3.25 -4.87 -8.92
C VAL A 33 1.74 -4.71 -9.12
N ALA A 34 1.30 -3.61 -9.73
CA ALA A 34 -0.11 -3.38 -10.03
C ALA A 34 -0.68 -4.47 -10.96
N ARG A 35 0.03 -4.83 -12.03
CA ARG A 35 -0.39 -5.93 -12.92
C ARG A 35 -0.51 -7.25 -12.18
N TRP A 36 0.50 -7.63 -11.40
CA TRP A 36 0.46 -8.86 -10.62
C TRP A 36 -0.67 -8.89 -9.60
N ALA A 37 -1.00 -7.74 -9.00
CA ALA A 37 -2.12 -7.64 -8.07
C ALA A 37 -3.47 -7.84 -8.77
N VAL A 38 -3.65 -7.27 -9.96
CA VAL A 38 -4.86 -7.47 -10.78
C VAL A 38 -5.00 -8.94 -11.14
N ASP A 39 -3.93 -9.57 -11.64
CA ASP A 39 -3.94 -10.99 -12.03
C ASP A 39 -4.21 -11.92 -10.84
N ALA A 40 -3.68 -11.59 -9.66
CA ALA A 40 -3.82 -12.43 -8.47
C ALA A 40 -5.17 -12.29 -7.75
N ILE A 41 -5.81 -11.11 -7.84
CA ILE A 41 -7.00 -10.78 -7.03
C ILE A 41 -8.28 -10.84 -7.87
N ASP A 42 -8.22 -10.60 -9.19
CA ASP A 42 -9.38 -10.43 -10.07
C ASP A 42 -10.43 -9.43 -9.49
N PRO A 43 -10.03 -8.15 -9.36
CA PRO A 43 -10.87 -7.10 -8.78
C PRO A 43 -12.20 -6.91 -9.52
N ALA A 44 -13.32 -6.96 -8.79
CA ALA A 44 -14.62 -6.46 -9.29
C ALA A 44 -14.76 -4.94 -9.14
N ALA A 45 -14.06 -4.36 -8.17
CA ALA A 45 -14.10 -2.92 -7.90
C ALA A 45 -12.81 -2.44 -7.22
N TYR A 46 -12.53 -1.15 -7.37
CA TYR A 46 -11.41 -0.45 -6.75
C TYR A 46 -11.92 0.72 -5.91
N PHE A 47 -11.45 0.81 -4.67
CA PHE A 47 -11.62 1.99 -3.84
C PHE A 47 -10.30 2.73 -3.77
N ILE A 48 -10.32 4.01 -4.13
CA ILE A 48 -9.16 4.90 -4.08
C ILE A 48 -9.33 5.77 -2.84
N ASP A 49 -8.43 5.64 -1.88
CA ASP A 49 -8.33 6.57 -0.75
C ASP A 49 -6.91 7.14 -0.61
N ASP A 50 -6.84 8.34 -0.04
CA ASP A 50 -5.59 8.93 0.41
C ASP A 50 -5.20 8.31 1.75
N SER A 51 -4.31 7.31 1.70
CA SER A 51 -3.79 6.64 2.89
C SER A 51 -2.38 7.12 3.20
N GLY A 52 -2.18 7.69 4.38
CA GLY A 52 -0.84 8.00 4.89
C GLY A 52 -0.31 6.90 5.80
N PHE A 53 0.95 6.51 5.64
CA PHE A 53 1.66 5.82 6.71
C PHE A 53 2.03 6.86 7.79
N PRO A 54 1.66 6.66 9.06
CA PRO A 54 2.07 7.56 10.13
C PRO A 54 3.60 7.64 10.18
N LYS A 55 4.15 8.80 9.81
CA LYS A 55 5.54 9.14 10.10
C LYS A 55 5.57 9.75 11.49
N ASP A 56 6.21 9.07 12.43
CA ASP A 56 6.46 9.63 13.76
C ASP A 56 7.83 10.31 13.75
N GLY A 57 7.84 11.64 13.72
CA GLY A 57 9.06 12.44 13.72
C GLY A 57 8.82 13.92 13.45
N THR A 58 9.47 14.79 14.24
CA THR A 58 9.36 16.26 14.14
C THR A 58 10.11 16.87 12.95
N ALA A 59 10.85 16.06 12.18
CA ALA A 59 11.76 16.50 11.13
C ALA A 59 11.31 16.14 9.70
N SER A 60 10.00 15.98 9.46
CA SER A 60 9.49 15.75 8.09
C SER A 60 9.09 17.09 7.45
N PRO A 61 9.88 17.68 6.53
CA PRO A 61 9.48 18.89 5.82
C PRO A 61 8.28 18.65 4.88
N CYS A 62 7.48 19.69 4.63
CA CYS A 62 6.33 19.74 3.70
C CYS A 62 5.12 18.83 4.02
N VAL A 63 4.63 18.85 5.27
CA VAL A 63 3.47 18.03 5.68
C VAL A 63 2.23 18.90 5.96
N ALA A 64 1.22 18.81 5.11
CA ALA A 64 -0.09 19.41 5.37
C ALA A 64 -0.89 18.55 6.37
N ARG A 65 -1.77 19.17 7.16
CA ARG A 65 -2.65 18.44 8.09
C ARG A 65 -3.72 17.70 7.30
N GLN A 66 -3.75 16.37 7.40
CA GLN A 66 -4.79 15.56 6.76
C GLN A 66 -5.37 14.54 7.73
N TYR A 67 -6.65 14.21 7.53
CA TYR A 67 -7.33 13.13 8.23
C TYR A 67 -6.82 11.77 7.73
N SER A 68 -6.31 10.94 8.63
CA SER A 68 -5.92 9.56 8.33
C SER A 68 -7.04 8.63 8.79
N GLY A 69 -7.65 7.89 7.86
CA GLY A 69 -8.65 6.86 8.17
C GLY A 69 -8.09 5.77 9.09
N THR A 70 -6.82 5.41 8.92
CA THR A 70 -6.12 4.43 9.76
C THR A 70 -5.92 4.90 11.20
N LEU A 71 -5.66 6.19 11.42
CA LEU A 71 -5.47 6.75 12.77
C LEU A 71 -6.76 7.29 13.39
N GLY A 72 -7.82 7.45 12.60
CA GLY A 72 -9.09 8.07 13.02
C GLY A 72 -8.97 9.55 13.41
N LYS A 73 -7.85 10.21 13.07
CA LYS A 73 -7.56 11.60 13.48
C LYS A 73 -6.79 12.35 12.40
N THR A 74 -6.84 13.68 12.51
CA THR A 74 -5.99 14.58 11.72
C THR A 74 -4.57 14.53 12.26
N CYS A 75 -3.60 14.16 11.43
CA CYS A 75 -2.19 14.13 11.78
C CYS A 75 -1.37 14.98 10.80
N ASN A 76 -0.21 15.44 11.27
CA ASN A 76 0.86 15.88 10.38
C ASN A 76 1.51 14.61 9.84
N GLY A 77 0.96 14.05 8.77
CA GLY A 77 1.51 12.90 8.07
C GLY A 77 1.42 13.15 6.58
N PRO A 78 2.43 12.77 5.79
CA PRO A 78 2.31 12.91 4.35
C PRO A 78 1.18 12.03 3.80
N VAL A 79 0.48 12.52 2.78
CA VAL A 79 -0.25 11.66 1.84
C VAL A 79 0.80 11.06 0.92
N ASP A 80 1.46 9.99 1.38
CA ASP A 80 2.54 9.34 0.63
C ASP A 80 2.04 8.20 -0.25
N SER A 81 0.79 7.75 -0.07
CA SER A 81 0.26 6.60 -0.79
C SER A 81 -1.23 6.74 -1.08
N ILE A 82 -1.59 6.43 -2.32
CA ILE A 82 -2.96 6.07 -2.67
C ILE A 82 -3.11 4.60 -2.29
N ALA A 83 -4.00 4.28 -1.35
CA ALA A 83 -4.36 2.89 -1.10
C ALA A 83 -5.49 2.51 -2.04
N VAL A 84 -5.34 1.33 -2.66
CA VAL A 84 -6.38 0.72 -3.47
C VAL A 84 -6.92 -0.47 -2.70
N ARG A 85 -8.17 -0.38 -2.23
CA ARG A 85 -8.86 -1.55 -1.68
C ARG A 85 -9.61 -2.26 -2.79
N VAL A 86 -9.43 -3.57 -2.85
CA VAL A 86 -10.01 -4.42 -3.89
C VAL A 86 -11.00 -5.39 -3.27
N THR A 87 -12.13 -5.58 -3.95
CA THR A 87 -13.07 -6.67 -3.66
C THR A 87 -12.99 -7.70 -4.80
N PRO A 88 -12.67 -8.98 -4.52
CA PRO A 88 -12.56 -10.01 -5.56
C PRO A 88 -13.94 -10.31 -6.16
N HIS A 89 -13.97 -10.73 -7.42
CA HIS A 89 -15.23 -11.04 -8.13
C HIS A 89 -16.13 -12.06 -7.41
N SER A 90 -15.54 -13.04 -6.72
CA SER A 90 -16.28 -14.05 -5.95
C SER A 90 -16.98 -13.53 -4.69
N ALA A 91 -16.62 -12.35 -4.20
CA ALA A 91 -17.21 -11.74 -3.01
C ALA A 91 -18.44 -10.86 -3.33
N SER A 92 -18.82 -10.72 -4.60
CA SER A 92 -19.93 -9.86 -5.04
C SER A 92 -21.33 -10.47 -4.89
N GLN A 93 -21.47 -11.69 -4.38
CA GLN A 93 -22.77 -12.32 -4.14
C GLN A 93 -23.07 -12.37 -2.62
N ASP A 94 -23.83 -11.36 -2.14
CA ASP A 94 -24.64 -11.24 -0.88
C ASP A 94 -24.33 -10.00 0.00
N PRO A 95 -25.31 -9.40 0.75
CA PRO A 95 -26.71 -9.05 0.42
C PRO A 95 -27.08 -7.67 1.03
N ILE A 96 -26.84 -6.53 0.36
CA ILE A 96 -27.31 -5.20 0.85
C ILE A 96 -28.63 -4.77 0.19
N ALA A 97 -29.22 -5.61 -0.66
CA ALA A 97 -30.46 -5.30 -1.39
C ALA A 97 -31.78 -5.68 -0.67
N ASN A 98 -31.78 -6.10 0.61
CA ASN A 98 -33.02 -6.45 1.32
C ASN A 98 -33.11 -5.84 2.74
N ARG A 99 -33.34 -4.52 2.81
CA ARG A 99 -33.88 -3.85 4.01
C ARG A 99 -34.80 -2.71 3.59
N SER A 100 -35.93 -3.08 3.01
CA SER A 100 -37.09 -2.20 2.77
C SER A 100 -38.34 -3.07 2.62
N ALA A 101 -38.84 -3.57 3.75
CA ALA A 101 -40.20 -4.09 3.92
C ALA A 101 -40.59 -3.89 5.39
#